data_AF-A0A1H8BGG5-F1
#
_entry.id   AF-A0A1H8BGG5-F1
#
_cell.length_a   1.000
_cell.length_b   1.000
_cell.length_c   1.000
_cell.angle_alpha   90.00
_cell.angle_beta   90.00
_cell.angle_gamma   90.00
#
_symmetry.space_group_name_H-M   'P 1'
#
loop_
_entity.id
_entity.type
_entity.pdbx_description
1 polymer ?
#
loop_
_entity_poly.entity_id
_entity_poly.type
_entity_poly.pdbx_seq_one_letter_code
_entity_poly.pdbx_strand_id
1 'polypeptide(L)'
;MKLELTLLHQHESALDSMLEAFFESMGLPHEWTEFLLHFMADTINLFLILIVVMFAVSLLQTYIPFDRLQKKLSALGSVWGYLLALALGVVSPFCSCTIIPVVMGLISMGVPVQVALCYLTSAALLNVGTVVAMFSTMGVQFGGIYIAVSLLIAVLTSILIRPFAGKENIISYEAGHHHGHHCHDENCHIHTECCHHEPKTRVGYCVDNVTHILRQTWVYMVLSVALSSAVISFVPIETLNTVIGQNNVLSPLLAGIVGAPIHADVFAILPLLQLLLPINRSATLAFALGAMAISIPEVVLLSRVFKPKTIAAYVVVLVVLSVVAGYLAALVA
;
A
#
# COMPACT_ATOMS: atom_id res chain seq x y z
N MET A 1 -19.16 -12.52 -11.80
CA MET A 1 -17.84 -12.60 -11.14
C MET A 1 -16.75 -13.21 -12.03
N LYS A 2 -16.86 -14.44 -12.57
CA LYS A 2 -15.90 -14.92 -13.60
C LYS A 2 -15.87 -14.03 -14.85
N LEU A 3 -17.03 -13.53 -15.29
CA LEU A 3 -17.16 -12.67 -16.49
C LEU A 3 -16.52 -11.27 -16.33
N GLU A 4 -16.52 -10.70 -15.13
CA GLU A 4 -15.96 -9.35 -14.91
C GLU A 4 -14.43 -9.38 -14.81
N LEU A 5 -13.84 -10.46 -14.29
CA LEU A 5 -12.40 -10.67 -14.38
C LEU A 5 -11.93 -10.88 -15.83
N THR A 6 -12.73 -11.55 -16.68
CA THR A 6 -12.34 -11.78 -18.08
C THR A 6 -12.38 -10.49 -18.91
N LEU A 7 -13.30 -9.57 -18.62
CA LEU A 7 -13.39 -8.28 -19.32
C LEU A 7 -12.25 -7.32 -18.95
N LEU A 8 -11.78 -7.33 -17.70
CA LEU A 8 -10.59 -6.56 -17.30
C LEU A 8 -9.33 -7.11 -17.97
N HIS A 9 -9.17 -8.44 -18.03
CA HIS A 9 -8.02 -9.08 -18.69
C HIS A 9 -8.04 -8.94 -20.22
N GLN A 10 -9.23 -8.89 -20.85
CA GLN A 10 -9.35 -8.61 -22.28
C GLN A 10 -8.88 -7.18 -22.62
N HIS A 11 -9.10 -6.22 -21.74
CA HIS A 11 -8.70 -4.83 -21.97
C HIS A 11 -7.18 -4.62 -21.82
N GLU A 12 -6.53 -5.38 -20.92
CA GLU A 12 -5.05 -5.50 -20.87
C GLU A 12 -4.51 -6.01 -22.21
N SER A 13 -5.05 -7.13 -22.71
CA SER A 13 -4.52 -7.78 -23.93
C SER A 13 -4.58 -6.93 -25.21
N ALA A 14 -5.53 -5.98 -25.30
CA ALA A 14 -5.68 -5.11 -26.47
C ALA A 14 -4.68 -3.94 -26.47
N LEU A 15 -4.37 -3.38 -25.29
CA LEU A 15 -3.36 -2.33 -25.16
C LEU A 15 -1.96 -2.92 -25.35
N ASP A 16 -1.71 -4.08 -24.74
CA ASP A 16 -0.43 -4.78 -24.83
C ASP A 16 -0.11 -5.16 -26.27
N SER A 17 -1.06 -5.76 -26.99
CA SER A 17 -0.85 -6.12 -28.41
C SER A 17 -0.64 -4.90 -29.33
N MET A 18 -1.26 -3.76 -29.04
CA MET A 18 -1.02 -2.51 -29.78
C MET A 18 0.36 -1.92 -29.48
N LEU A 19 0.81 -1.99 -28.23
CA LEU A 19 2.14 -1.53 -27.80
C LEU A 19 3.24 -2.45 -28.32
N GLU A 20 3.05 -3.78 -28.28
CA GLU A 20 3.97 -4.78 -28.87
C GLU A 20 4.22 -4.50 -30.35
N ALA A 21 3.15 -4.35 -31.13
CA ALA A 21 3.26 -4.05 -32.56
C ALA A 21 3.97 -2.70 -32.84
N PHE A 22 3.79 -1.72 -31.95
CA PHE A 22 4.45 -0.42 -32.07
C PHE A 22 5.95 -0.50 -31.72
N PHE A 23 6.32 -1.17 -30.64
CA PHE A 23 7.72 -1.26 -30.22
C PHE A 23 8.55 -2.24 -31.06
N GLU A 24 7.96 -3.34 -31.55
CA GLU A 24 8.63 -4.22 -32.53
C GLU A 24 9.01 -3.47 -33.81
N SER A 25 8.19 -2.50 -34.23
CA SER A 25 8.48 -1.67 -35.41
C SER A 25 9.70 -0.74 -35.23
N MET A 26 10.12 -0.48 -33.99
CA MET A 26 11.25 0.41 -33.66
C MET A 26 12.61 -0.29 -33.56
N GLY A 27 12.66 -1.64 -33.59
CA GLY A 27 13.92 -2.39 -33.65
C GLY A 27 14.83 -2.24 -32.42
N LEU A 28 14.25 -1.98 -31.24
CA LEU A 28 14.98 -1.87 -29.98
C LEU A 28 15.47 -3.24 -29.46
N PRO A 29 16.53 -3.29 -28.63
CA PRO A 29 16.94 -4.52 -27.96
C PRO A 29 15.80 -5.06 -27.06
N HIS A 30 15.65 -6.39 -26.98
CA HIS A 30 14.55 -7.07 -26.30
C HIS A 30 14.27 -6.56 -24.88
N GLU A 31 15.33 -6.36 -24.08
CA GLU A 31 15.22 -5.88 -22.69
C GLU A 31 14.58 -4.48 -22.58
N TRP A 32 14.90 -3.58 -23.51
CA TRP A 32 14.36 -2.22 -23.53
C TRP A 32 12.92 -2.18 -24.04
N THR A 33 12.58 -3.08 -24.97
CA THR A 33 11.21 -3.26 -25.46
C THR A 33 10.30 -3.74 -24.33
N GLU A 34 10.71 -4.78 -23.60
CA GLU A 34 9.96 -5.28 -22.43
C GLU A 34 9.81 -4.22 -21.35
N PHE A 35 10.89 -3.49 -21.04
CA PHE A 35 10.87 -2.41 -20.07
C PHE A 35 9.86 -1.32 -20.44
N LEU A 36 9.93 -0.79 -21.66
CA LEU A 36 9.05 0.29 -22.10
C LEU A 36 7.59 -0.16 -22.19
N LEU A 37 7.37 -1.40 -22.60
CA LEU A 37 6.03 -1.97 -22.69
C LEU A 37 5.41 -2.09 -21.30
N HIS A 38 6.08 -2.76 -20.36
CA HIS A 38 5.60 -2.90 -18.99
C HIS A 38 5.44 -1.54 -18.33
N PHE A 39 6.42 -0.63 -18.49
CA PHE A 39 6.34 0.70 -17.92
C PHE A 39 5.12 1.49 -18.41
N MET A 40 4.86 1.49 -19.73
CA MET A 40 3.73 2.23 -20.30
C MET A 40 2.39 1.60 -19.94
N ALA A 41 2.27 0.27 -20.08
CA ALA A 41 1.04 -0.46 -19.75
C ALA A 41 0.69 -0.33 -18.27
N ASP A 42 1.66 -0.62 -17.38
CA ASP A 42 1.48 -0.53 -15.94
C ASP A 42 1.16 0.90 -15.51
N THR A 43 1.80 1.91 -16.11
CA THR A 43 1.51 3.31 -15.81
C THR A 43 0.07 3.65 -16.18
N ILE A 44 -0.38 3.32 -17.39
CA ILE A 44 -1.75 3.61 -17.86
C ILE A 44 -2.77 2.90 -16.97
N ASN A 45 -2.57 1.60 -16.72
CA ASN A 45 -3.47 0.79 -15.89
C ASN A 45 -3.54 1.31 -14.46
N LEU A 46 -2.39 1.64 -13.85
CA LEU A 46 -2.31 2.20 -12.51
C LEU A 46 -3.11 3.49 -12.41
N PHE A 47 -2.91 4.45 -13.33
CA PHE A 47 -3.66 5.72 -13.31
C PHE A 47 -5.16 5.51 -13.52
N LEU A 48 -5.56 4.60 -14.42
CA LEU A 48 -6.96 4.31 -14.71
C LEU A 48 -7.66 3.71 -13.48
N ILE A 49 -7.10 2.63 -12.91
CA ILE A 49 -7.64 1.98 -11.72
C ILE A 49 -7.67 2.97 -10.54
N LEU A 50 -6.60 3.74 -10.37
CA LEU A 50 -6.51 4.73 -9.29
C LEU A 50 -7.59 5.80 -9.42
N ILE A 51 -7.83 6.37 -10.62
CA ILE A 51 -8.90 7.35 -10.82
C ILE A 51 -10.26 6.76 -10.44
N VAL A 52 -10.58 5.56 -10.94
CA VAL A 52 -11.87 4.89 -10.69
C VAL A 52 -12.05 4.60 -9.21
N VAL A 53 -11.06 3.97 -8.58
CA VAL A 53 -11.11 3.59 -7.16
C VAL A 53 -11.17 4.84 -6.29
N MET A 54 -10.32 5.84 -6.54
CA MET A 54 -10.31 7.07 -5.73
C MET A 54 -11.60 7.86 -5.88
N PHE A 55 -12.20 7.88 -7.07
CA PHE A 55 -13.51 8.50 -7.28
C PHE A 55 -14.59 7.75 -6.49
N ALA A 56 -14.64 6.42 -6.60
CA ALA A 56 -15.59 5.58 -5.86
C ALA A 56 -15.44 5.73 -4.35
N VAL A 57 -14.20 5.78 -3.87
CA VAL A 57 -13.86 5.96 -2.46
C VAL A 57 -14.20 7.38 -1.97
N SER A 58 -13.90 8.42 -2.74
CA SER A 58 -14.28 9.82 -2.40
C SER A 58 -15.80 9.97 -2.35
N LEU A 59 -16.51 9.28 -3.24
CA LEU A 59 -17.96 9.21 -3.22
C LEU A 59 -18.44 8.49 -1.96
N LEU A 60 -17.84 7.35 -1.60
CA LEU A 60 -18.15 6.60 -0.39
C LEU A 60 -17.91 7.42 0.89
N GLN A 61 -16.83 8.21 0.95
CA GLN A 61 -16.54 9.14 2.05
C GLN A 61 -17.63 10.20 2.22
N THR A 62 -18.32 10.58 1.14
CA THR A 62 -19.47 11.51 1.23
C THR A 62 -20.67 10.86 1.94
N TYR A 63 -20.76 9.52 1.95
CA TYR A 63 -21.81 8.76 2.64
C TYR A 63 -21.41 8.28 4.03
N ILE A 64 -20.12 8.01 4.27
CA ILE A 64 -19.60 7.49 5.54
C ILE A 64 -18.82 8.59 6.25
N PRO A 65 -19.30 9.13 7.39
CA PRO A 65 -18.56 10.13 8.16
C PRO A 65 -17.38 9.48 8.88
N PHE A 66 -16.23 9.38 8.20
CA PHE A 66 -15.01 8.80 8.74
C PHE A 66 -14.56 9.50 10.04
N ASP A 67 -14.84 10.80 10.21
CA ASP A 67 -14.55 11.54 11.44
C ASP A 67 -15.21 10.95 12.69
N ARG A 68 -16.42 10.38 12.55
CA ARG A 68 -17.11 9.74 13.68
C ARG A 68 -16.52 8.38 14.02
N LEU A 69 -15.99 7.66 13.03
CA LEU A 69 -15.23 6.43 13.25
C LEU A 69 -13.91 6.73 13.98
N GLN A 70 -13.21 7.79 13.55
CA GLN A 70 -11.93 8.22 14.14
C GLN A 70 -12.10 8.77 15.57
N LYS A 71 -13.19 9.50 15.87
CA LYS A 71 -13.52 9.90 17.26
C LYS A 71 -13.84 8.72 18.18
N LYS A 72 -14.42 7.64 17.66
CA LYS A 72 -14.63 6.41 18.45
C LYS A 72 -13.32 5.66 18.70
N LEU A 73 -12.42 5.65 17.72
CA LEU A 73 -11.06 5.11 17.85
C LEU A 73 -10.26 5.81 18.97
N SER A 74 -10.28 7.14 19.02
CA SER A 74 -9.53 7.90 20.04
C SER A 74 -10.11 7.76 21.45
N ALA A 75 -11.39 7.39 21.57
CA ALA A 75 -12.05 7.14 22.84
C ALA A 75 -11.85 5.71 23.38
N LEU A 76 -11.37 4.76 22.55
CA LEU A 76 -11.20 3.36 22.92
C LEU A 76 -9.79 3.11 23.47
N GLY A 77 -9.72 2.63 24.71
CA GLY A 77 -8.47 2.33 25.41
C GLY A 77 -7.61 1.22 24.77
N SER A 78 -6.34 1.19 25.19
CA SER A 78 -5.20 0.40 24.72
C SER A 78 -5.49 -0.76 23.74
N VAL A 79 -6.09 -1.88 24.18
CA VAL A 79 -6.26 -3.09 23.35
C VAL A 79 -7.35 -2.93 22.28
N TRP A 80 -8.44 -2.22 22.60
CA TRP A 80 -9.54 -2.00 21.67
C TRP A 80 -9.14 -1.08 20.51
N GLY A 81 -8.22 -0.15 20.74
CA GLY A 81 -7.63 0.67 19.68
C GLY A 81 -6.90 -0.16 18.63
N TYR A 82 -6.14 -1.18 19.04
CA TYR A 82 -5.46 -2.09 18.09
C TYR A 82 -6.44 -2.94 17.30
N LEU A 83 -7.44 -3.54 17.95
CA LEU A 83 -8.44 -4.36 17.26
C LEU A 83 -9.22 -3.55 16.23
N LEU A 84 -9.60 -2.31 16.57
CA LEU A 84 -10.30 -1.44 15.65
C LEU A 84 -9.39 -0.95 14.51
N ALA A 85 -8.12 -0.63 14.79
CA ALA A 85 -7.15 -0.29 13.76
C ALA A 85 -6.96 -1.43 12.73
N LEU A 86 -6.84 -2.67 13.19
CA LEU A 86 -6.78 -3.85 12.31
C LEU A 86 -8.04 -3.99 11.48
N ALA A 87 -9.21 -3.96 12.13
CA ALA A 87 -10.49 -4.12 11.43
C ALA A 87 -10.70 -3.04 10.35
N LEU A 88 -10.33 -1.80 10.67
CA LEU A 88 -10.40 -0.70 9.70
C LEU A 88 -9.38 -0.85 8.59
N GLY A 89 -8.20 -1.39 8.86
CA GLY A 89 -7.20 -1.68 7.83
C GLY A 89 -7.70 -2.73 6.83
N VAL A 90 -8.29 -3.82 7.33
CA VAL A 90 -8.85 -4.89 6.48
C VAL A 90 -9.99 -4.39 5.61
N VAL A 91 -10.90 -3.59 6.19
CA VAL A 91 -12.07 -3.05 5.48
C VAL A 91 -11.70 -1.85 4.58
N SER A 92 -10.50 -1.28 4.77
CA SER A 92 -10.04 -0.10 4.05
C SER A 92 -10.01 -0.35 2.54
N PRO A 93 -10.77 0.43 1.75
CA PRO A 93 -10.65 0.41 0.29
C PRO A 93 -9.47 1.28 -0.19
N PHE A 94 -8.72 1.89 0.72
CA PHE A 94 -7.67 2.85 0.40
C PHE A 94 -6.37 2.12 -0.02
N CYS A 95 -5.74 2.61 -1.08
CA CYS A 95 -4.35 2.24 -1.44
C CYS A 95 -3.35 2.83 -0.42
N SER A 96 -2.14 2.29 -0.35
CA SER A 96 -1.02 2.82 0.46
C SER A 96 -0.85 4.34 0.32
N CYS A 97 -1.07 4.87 -0.88
CA CYS A 97 -1.08 6.29 -1.23
C CYS A 97 -2.08 7.15 -0.45
N THR A 98 -3.29 6.64 -0.21
CA THR A 98 -4.42 7.37 0.40
C THR A 98 -4.53 7.09 1.91
N ILE A 99 -3.87 6.04 2.40
CA ILE A 99 -3.90 5.68 3.82
C ILE A 99 -3.11 6.68 4.68
N ILE A 100 -2.04 7.27 4.18
CA ILE A 100 -1.18 8.13 5.01
C ILE A 100 -1.88 9.42 5.48
N PRO A 101 -2.64 10.17 4.64
CA PRO A 101 -3.47 11.28 5.14
C PRO A 101 -4.45 10.86 6.24
N VAL A 102 -5.01 9.65 6.14
CA VAL A 102 -5.91 9.09 7.17
C VAL A 102 -5.14 8.80 8.46
N VAL A 103 -3.97 8.18 8.38
CA VAL A 103 -3.05 7.95 9.50
C VAL A 103 -2.68 9.26 10.19
N MET A 104 -2.43 10.32 9.41
CA MET A 104 -2.16 11.65 9.94
C MET A 104 -3.36 12.22 10.68
N GLY A 105 -4.56 12.13 10.11
CA GLY A 105 -5.80 12.52 10.80
C GLY A 105 -5.96 11.82 12.14
N LEU A 106 -5.71 10.50 12.19
CA LEU A 106 -5.75 9.73 13.44
C LEU A 106 -4.76 10.27 14.49
N ILE A 107 -3.51 10.49 14.10
CA ILE A 107 -2.47 11.01 14.99
C ILE A 107 -2.84 12.43 15.49
N SER A 108 -3.34 13.28 14.59
CA SER A 108 -3.79 14.64 14.93
C SER A 108 -4.97 14.66 15.90
N MET A 109 -5.81 13.61 15.90
CA MET A 109 -6.89 13.40 16.87
C MET A 109 -6.43 12.78 18.20
N GLY A 110 -5.11 12.61 18.40
CA GLY A 110 -4.52 12.10 19.62
C GLY A 110 -4.37 10.57 19.69
N VAL A 111 -4.61 9.84 18.59
CA VAL A 111 -4.36 8.39 18.53
C VAL A 111 -2.85 8.15 18.64
N PRO A 112 -2.39 7.20 19.47
CA PRO A 112 -0.98 6.87 19.57
C PRO A 112 -0.41 6.44 18.22
N VAL A 113 0.77 6.95 17.86
CA VAL A 113 1.44 6.69 16.57
C VAL A 113 1.51 5.19 16.25
N GLN A 114 1.81 4.37 17.24
CA GLN A 114 1.89 2.92 17.07
C GLN A 114 0.56 2.27 16.63
N VAL A 115 -0.58 2.80 17.06
CA VAL A 115 -1.91 2.31 16.64
C VAL A 115 -2.21 2.78 15.22
N ALA A 116 -1.82 4.01 14.88
CA ALA A 116 -1.95 4.53 13.52
C ALA A 116 -1.07 3.74 12.52
N LEU A 117 0.15 3.38 12.91
CA LEU A 117 1.01 2.48 12.14
C LEU A 117 0.46 1.04 12.08
N CYS A 118 -0.29 0.58 13.09
CA CYS A 118 -1.00 -0.71 13.03
C CYS A 118 -2.04 -0.72 11.91
N TYR A 119 -2.83 0.36 11.84
CA TYR A 119 -3.79 0.57 10.77
C TYR A 119 -3.10 0.63 9.41
N LEU A 120 -1.98 1.37 9.29
CA LEU A 120 -1.19 1.46 8.06
C LEU A 120 -0.71 0.07 7.58
N THR A 121 -0.02 -0.68 8.45
CA THR A 121 0.50 -2.02 8.12
C THR A 121 -0.63 -2.99 7.77
N SER A 122 -1.73 -2.96 8.53
CA SER A 122 -2.89 -3.81 8.26
C SER A 122 -3.53 -3.49 6.92
N ALA A 123 -3.66 -2.21 6.57
CA ALA A 123 -4.27 -1.79 5.33
C ALA A 123 -3.37 -2.12 4.11
N ALA A 124 -2.05 -2.08 4.28
CA ALA A 124 -1.09 -2.51 3.24
C ALA A 124 -1.16 -4.02 2.99
N LEU A 125 -1.21 -4.84 4.05
CA LEU A 125 -1.15 -6.31 3.94
C LEU A 125 -2.50 -7.02 3.74
N LEU A 126 -3.61 -6.43 4.19
CA LEU A 126 -4.88 -7.15 4.36
C LEU A 126 -6.09 -6.46 3.75
N ASN A 127 -5.88 -5.53 2.80
CA ASN A 127 -7.01 -4.93 2.11
C ASN A 127 -7.90 -6.00 1.43
N VAL A 128 -9.16 -5.64 1.18
CA VAL A 128 -10.16 -6.56 0.60
C VAL A 128 -9.67 -7.18 -0.70
N GLY A 129 -8.98 -6.40 -1.55
CA GLY A 129 -8.39 -6.89 -2.80
C GLY A 129 -7.38 -8.02 -2.58
N THR A 130 -6.43 -7.83 -1.65
CA THR A 130 -5.40 -8.81 -1.30
C THR A 130 -6.00 -10.07 -0.71
N VAL A 131 -6.96 -9.93 0.20
CA VAL A 131 -7.65 -11.08 0.81
C VAL A 131 -8.35 -11.92 -0.25
N VAL A 132 -9.12 -11.28 -1.14
CA VAL A 132 -9.84 -11.97 -2.21
C VAL A 132 -8.87 -12.58 -3.22
N ALA A 133 -7.84 -11.85 -3.63
CA ALA A 133 -6.81 -12.34 -4.55
C ALA A 133 -6.08 -13.56 -3.98
N MET A 134 -5.61 -13.51 -2.74
CA MET A 134 -4.92 -14.61 -2.07
C MET A 134 -5.80 -15.87 -1.99
N PHE A 135 -7.05 -15.75 -1.52
CA PHE A 135 -7.94 -16.89 -1.41
C PHE A 135 -8.31 -17.51 -2.77
N SER A 136 -8.53 -16.67 -3.77
CA SER A 136 -8.93 -17.14 -5.11
C SER A 136 -7.79 -17.78 -5.89
N THR A 137 -6.55 -17.31 -5.72
CA THR A 137 -5.42 -17.71 -6.57
C THR A 137 -4.40 -18.63 -5.87
N MET A 138 -4.14 -18.43 -4.58
CA MET A 138 -3.20 -19.26 -3.78
C MET A 138 -3.91 -20.41 -3.04
N GLY A 139 -5.24 -20.39 -3.02
CA GLY A 139 -6.06 -21.33 -2.29
C GLY A 139 -6.19 -21.00 -0.79
N VAL A 140 -7.12 -21.71 -0.14
CA VAL A 140 -7.52 -21.46 1.25
C VAL A 140 -6.44 -21.74 2.28
N GLN A 141 -5.56 -22.71 2.04
CA GLN A 141 -4.50 -23.06 2.98
C GLN A 141 -3.45 -21.96 3.08
N PHE A 142 -2.84 -21.59 1.94
CA PHE A 142 -1.81 -20.54 1.92
C PHE A 142 -2.42 -19.16 2.21
N GLY A 143 -3.56 -18.83 1.61
CA GLY A 143 -4.24 -17.56 1.85
C GLY A 143 -4.62 -17.35 3.33
N GLY A 144 -5.08 -18.41 4.00
CA GLY A 144 -5.38 -18.37 5.44
C GLY A 144 -4.14 -18.12 6.29
N ILE A 145 -3.02 -18.80 5.99
CA ILE A 145 -1.73 -18.58 6.68
C ILE A 145 -1.25 -17.16 6.46
N TYR A 146 -1.25 -16.68 5.22
CA TYR A 146 -0.87 -15.31 4.88
C TYR A 146 -1.65 -14.30 5.72
N ILE A 147 -2.97 -14.41 5.79
CA ILE A 147 -3.81 -13.46 6.54
C ILE A 147 -3.52 -13.51 8.04
N ALA A 148 -3.43 -14.71 8.62
CA ALA A 148 -3.16 -14.88 10.04
C ALA A 148 -1.80 -14.27 10.42
N VAL A 149 -0.78 -14.50 9.59
CA VAL A 149 0.57 -13.97 9.77
C VAL A 149 0.58 -12.46 9.55
N SER A 150 -0.08 -11.94 8.53
CA SER A 150 -0.19 -10.49 8.27
C SER A 150 -0.86 -9.74 9.44
N LEU A 151 -1.91 -10.30 10.04
CA LEU A 151 -2.52 -9.74 11.25
C LEU A 151 -1.53 -9.71 12.41
N LEU A 152 -0.77 -10.79 12.59
CA LEU A 152 0.26 -10.88 13.63
C LEU A 152 1.40 -9.87 13.38
N ILE A 153 1.85 -9.71 12.14
CA ILE A 153 2.85 -8.70 11.75
C ILE A 153 2.31 -7.29 12.05
N ALA A 154 1.08 -6.96 11.68
CA ALA A 154 0.50 -5.65 11.95
C ALA A 154 0.49 -5.32 13.46
N VAL A 155 0.20 -6.29 14.33
CA VAL A 155 0.27 -6.09 15.79
C VAL A 155 1.71 -5.99 16.29
N LEU A 156 2.57 -6.91 15.87
CA LEU A 156 3.96 -6.97 16.32
C LEU A 156 4.74 -5.73 15.89
N THR A 157 4.60 -5.29 14.64
CA THR A 157 5.21 -4.06 14.14
C THR A 157 4.84 -2.89 15.03
N SER A 158 3.57 -2.75 15.37
CA SER A 158 3.11 -1.67 16.24
C SER A 158 3.60 -1.76 17.68
N ILE A 159 3.86 -2.95 18.20
CA ILE A 159 4.45 -3.10 19.54
C ILE A 159 5.94 -2.81 19.50
N LEU A 160 6.65 -3.32 18.50
CA LEU A 160 8.10 -3.19 18.35
C LEU A 160 8.52 -1.76 17.97
N ILE A 161 7.66 -1.01 17.27
CA ILE A 161 7.95 0.38 16.89
C ILE A 161 7.73 1.39 18.02
N ARG A 162 7.07 1.00 19.13
CA ARG A 162 6.79 1.87 20.29
C ARG A 162 7.97 2.74 20.74
N PRO A 163 9.21 2.22 20.94
CA PRO A 163 10.35 3.05 21.36
C PRO A 163 10.78 4.11 20.33
N PHE A 164 10.42 3.92 19.05
CA PHE A 164 10.76 4.85 17.96
C PHE A 164 9.58 5.73 17.54
N ALA A 165 8.36 5.43 18.02
CA ALA A 165 7.11 6.07 17.67
C ALA A 165 6.67 7.17 18.67
N GLY A 166 7.62 7.75 19.41
CA GLY A 166 7.35 8.88 20.30
C GLY A 166 6.92 10.14 19.56
N LYS A 167 6.14 11.01 20.22
CA LYS A 167 5.61 12.26 19.64
C LYS A 167 6.73 13.18 19.14
N GLU A 168 7.88 13.13 19.78
CA GLU A 168 9.10 13.86 19.42
C GLU A 168 9.69 13.46 18.07
N ASN A 169 9.26 12.34 17.48
CA ASN A 169 9.72 11.85 16.20
C ASN A 169 8.78 12.18 15.03
N ILE A 170 7.74 12.97 15.27
CA ILE A 170 6.85 13.51 14.25
C ILE A 170 7.43 14.84 13.76
N ILE A 171 7.69 14.98 12.46
CA ILE A 171 8.23 16.19 11.81
C ILE A 171 7.13 17.21 11.56
N SER A 172 5.96 16.78 11.09
CA SER A 172 4.86 17.68 10.73
C SER A 172 3.56 17.22 11.38
N TYR A 173 3.10 17.99 12.37
CA TYR A 173 1.73 17.88 12.91
C TYR A 173 0.73 18.68 12.06
N GLU A 174 1.22 19.58 11.20
CA GLU A 174 0.45 20.71 10.64
C GLU A 174 0.02 20.55 9.17
N ALA A 175 0.45 19.50 8.46
CA ALA A 175 0.14 19.37 7.03
C ALA A 175 -1.28 18.83 6.72
N GLY A 176 -2.12 18.62 7.74
CA GLY A 176 -3.42 17.94 7.60
C GLY A 176 -4.66 18.82 7.71
N HIS A 177 -4.70 19.82 8.60
CA HIS A 177 -5.96 20.51 8.93
C HIS A 177 -5.77 22.00 9.24
N HIS A 178 -6.08 22.87 8.27
CA HIS A 178 -6.55 24.23 8.50
C HIS A 178 -8.05 24.25 8.91
N HIS A 179 -8.43 23.46 9.91
CA HIS A 179 -9.79 23.52 10.48
C HIS A 179 -9.70 23.51 11.99
N GLY A 180 -9.71 24.72 12.56
CA GLY A 180 -9.66 24.88 14.01
C GLY A 180 -9.31 26.27 14.52
N HIS A 181 -9.55 27.35 13.77
CA HIS A 181 -9.70 28.66 14.41
C HIS A 181 -11.07 28.69 15.10
N HIS A 182 -11.14 28.15 16.31
CA HIS A 182 -12.07 28.68 17.30
C HIS A 182 -11.51 30.03 17.73
N CYS A 183 -11.88 31.09 17.02
CA CYS A 183 -11.67 32.45 17.51
C CYS A 183 -12.66 32.69 18.66
N HIS A 184 -12.17 32.58 19.89
CA HIS A 184 -12.75 33.28 21.02
C HIS A 184 -12.15 34.69 21.04
N ASP A 185 -12.68 35.59 20.22
CA ASP A 185 -12.50 37.01 20.50
C ASP A 185 -13.68 37.83 19.98
N GLU A 186 -14.22 38.68 20.86
CA GLU A 186 -15.51 39.35 20.72
C GLU A 186 -15.48 40.58 19.80
N ASN A 187 -14.37 40.84 19.08
CA ASN A 187 -14.25 42.10 18.34
C ASN A 187 -13.21 42.11 17.20
N CYS A 188 -13.39 41.29 16.15
CA CYS A 188 -12.58 41.42 14.94
C CYS A 188 -13.42 41.64 13.67
N HIS A 189 -13.22 42.81 13.08
CA HIS A 189 -13.85 43.33 11.88
C HIS A 189 -13.29 42.69 10.60
N ILE A 190 -14.20 42.45 9.63
CA ILE A 190 -13.99 42.44 8.18
C ILE A 190 -12.89 41.50 7.66
N HIS A 191 -13.28 40.27 7.32
CA HIS A 191 -12.68 39.50 6.23
C HIS A 191 -13.79 38.95 5.34
N THR A 192 -14.03 39.66 4.24
CA THR A 192 -15.03 39.35 3.21
C THR A 192 -14.47 38.40 2.14
N GLU A 193 -13.78 37.32 2.52
CA GLU A 193 -13.32 36.29 1.54
C GLU A 193 -12.71 35.05 2.24
N CYS A 194 -13.45 34.41 3.14
CA CYS A 194 -13.18 33.00 3.47
C CYS A 194 -14.00 32.12 2.52
N CYS A 195 -13.50 31.96 1.30
CA CYS A 195 -14.06 31.06 0.30
C CYS A 195 -13.92 29.59 0.76
N HIS A 196 -14.89 29.13 1.55
CA HIS A 196 -15.28 27.72 1.52
C HIS A 196 -15.86 27.45 0.12
N HIS A 197 -14.99 27.10 -0.83
CA HIS A 197 -15.41 26.40 -2.04
C HIS A 197 -15.84 24.98 -1.61
N GLU A 198 -17.02 24.85 -1.00
CA GLU A 198 -17.74 23.59 -1.03
C GLU A 198 -18.22 23.40 -2.48
N PRO A 199 -17.77 22.36 -3.19
CA PRO A 199 -18.26 22.08 -4.52
C PRO A 199 -19.77 21.91 -4.46
N LYS A 200 -20.53 22.70 -5.24
CA LYS A 200 -22.00 22.72 -5.22
C LYS A 200 -22.63 21.34 -5.55
N THR A 201 -21.84 20.38 -6.04
CA THR A 201 -22.25 19.00 -6.33
C THR A 201 -21.27 18.01 -5.71
N ARG A 202 -21.80 16.90 -5.16
CA ARG A 202 -21.00 15.80 -4.59
C ARG A 202 -19.96 15.24 -5.56
N VAL A 203 -20.31 15.22 -6.85
CA VAL A 203 -19.41 14.79 -7.93
C VAL A 203 -18.25 15.77 -8.11
N GLY A 204 -18.50 17.08 -8.02
CA GLY A 204 -17.44 18.10 -8.06
C GLY A 204 -16.40 17.90 -6.96
N TYR A 205 -16.86 17.62 -5.73
CA TYR A 205 -15.97 17.27 -4.62
C TYR A 205 -15.13 16.02 -4.89
N CYS A 206 -15.73 14.97 -5.45
CA CYS A 206 -15.00 13.75 -5.78
C CYS A 206 -13.92 14.01 -6.84
N VAL A 207 -14.23 14.78 -7.89
CA VAL A 207 -13.26 15.12 -8.95
C VAL A 207 -12.13 16.00 -8.41
N ASP A 208 -12.44 17.02 -7.61
CA ASP A 208 -11.44 17.89 -7.01
C ASP A 208 -10.51 17.12 -6.08
N ASN A 209 -11.05 16.20 -5.28
CA ASN A 209 -10.25 15.36 -4.38
C ASN A 209 -9.32 14.40 -5.14
N VAL A 210 -9.84 13.72 -6.17
CA VAL A 210 -9.04 12.81 -7.02
C VAL A 210 -7.93 13.58 -7.72
N THR A 211 -8.25 14.70 -8.37
CA THR A 211 -7.26 15.50 -9.10
C THR A 211 -6.19 16.08 -8.19
N HIS A 212 -6.56 16.54 -6.99
CA HIS A 212 -5.60 17.02 -5.99
C HIS A 212 -4.60 15.94 -5.58
N ILE A 213 -5.08 14.74 -5.25
CA ILE A 213 -4.20 13.65 -4.81
C ILE A 213 -3.31 13.16 -5.97
N LEU A 214 -3.86 13.02 -7.17
CA LEU A 214 -3.08 12.67 -8.37
C LEU A 214 -1.98 13.71 -8.63
N ARG A 215 -2.31 15.00 -8.58
CA ARG A 215 -1.32 16.07 -8.81
C ARG A 215 -0.20 16.08 -7.78
N GLN A 216 -0.46 15.64 -6.56
CA GLN A 216 0.55 15.56 -5.50
C GLN A 216 1.43 14.30 -5.58
N THR A 217 0.93 13.22 -6.18
CA THR A 217 1.56 11.89 -6.10
C THR A 217 2.05 11.31 -7.44
N TRP A 218 1.61 11.86 -8.59
CA TRP A 218 1.90 11.29 -9.92
C TRP A 218 3.38 11.04 -10.21
N VAL A 219 4.27 11.96 -9.83
CA VAL A 219 5.72 11.80 -10.04
C VAL A 219 6.23 10.56 -9.30
N TYR A 220 5.80 10.36 -8.06
CA TYR A 220 6.22 9.22 -7.26
C TYR A 220 5.65 7.90 -7.78
N MET A 221 4.41 7.92 -8.28
CA MET A 221 3.78 6.75 -8.89
C MET A 221 4.53 6.33 -10.16
N VAL A 222 4.79 7.28 -11.06
CA VAL A 222 5.57 7.01 -12.29
C VAL A 222 6.97 6.51 -11.97
N LEU A 223 7.65 7.13 -11.00
CA LEU A 223 8.98 6.66 -10.56
C LEU A 223 8.95 5.25 -9.98
N SER A 224 7.90 4.90 -9.23
CA SER A 224 7.76 3.55 -8.67
C SER A 224 7.48 2.49 -9.73
N VAL A 225 6.62 2.79 -10.71
CA VAL A 225 6.34 1.89 -11.84
C VAL A 225 7.60 1.73 -12.69
N ALA A 226 8.33 2.83 -12.96
CA ALA A 226 9.60 2.75 -13.67
C ALA A 226 10.60 1.84 -12.96
N LEU A 227 10.70 1.91 -11.64
CA LEU A 227 11.59 1.02 -10.89
C LEU A 227 11.10 -0.43 -10.94
N SER A 228 9.80 -0.67 -10.80
CA SER A 228 9.20 -2.00 -10.85
C SER A 228 9.41 -2.66 -12.22
N SER A 229 9.05 -1.96 -13.31
CA SER A 229 9.25 -2.46 -14.67
C SER A 229 10.73 -2.66 -14.98
N ALA A 230 11.63 -1.80 -14.47
CA ALA A 230 13.07 -2.02 -14.61
C ALA A 230 13.51 -3.30 -13.91
N VAL A 231 13.03 -3.56 -12.69
CA VAL A 231 13.35 -4.81 -11.99
C VAL A 231 12.82 -6.01 -12.77
N ILE A 232 11.57 -5.98 -13.24
CA ILE A 232 10.97 -7.12 -13.95
C ILE A 232 11.68 -7.39 -15.28
N SER A 233 12.04 -6.35 -16.03
CA SER A 233 12.67 -6.51 -17.36
C SER A 233 14.17 -6.81 -17.28
N PHE A 234 14.89 -6.27 -16.30
CA PHE A 234 16.34 -6.48 -16.17
C PHE A 234 16.72 -7.59 -15.19
N VAL A 235 15.79 -8.14 -14.39
CA VAL A 235 16.06 -9.26 -13.49
C VAL A 235 15.38 -10.53 -14.02
N PRO A 236 16.12 -11.46 -14.62
CA PRO A 236 15.55 -12.68 -15.18
C PRO A 236 14.91 -13.52 -14.08
N ILE A 237 13.71 -14.05 -14.34
CA ILE A 237 12.98 -14.93 -13.41
C ILE A 237 13.84 -16.15 -13.00
N GLU A 238 14.75 -16.59 -13.87
CA GLU A 238 15.74 -17.64 -13.61
C GLU A 238 16.71 -17.29 -12.47
N THR A 239 17.13 -16.03 -12.38
CA THR A 239 17.98 -15.55 -11.29
C THR A 239 17.22 -15.52 -9.96
N LEU A 240 15.95 -15.09 -9.96
CA LEU A 240 15.10 -15.18 -8.77
C LEU A 240 14.89 -16.63 -8.35
N ASN A 241 14.61 -17.54 -9.28
CA ASN A 241 14.38 -18.95 -8.97
C ASN A 241 15.64 -19.66 -8.47
N THR A 242 16.82 -19.34 -9.02
CA THR A 242 18.07 -19.94 -8.55
C THR A 242 18.53 -19.41 -7.21
N VAL A 243 18.20 -18.16 -6.86
CA VAL A 243 18.58 -17.54 -5.57
C VAL A 243 17.55 -17.82 -4.47
N ILE A 244 16.27 -17.75 -4.78
CA ILE A 244 15.15 -17.84 -3.82
C ILE A 244 14.52 -19.23 -3.81
N GLY A 245 14.47 -19.91 -4.95
CA GLY A 245 13.83 -21.22 -5.12
C GLY A 245 14.65 -22.41 -4.58
N GLN A 246 15.91 -22.20 -4.19
CA GLN A 246 16.63 -23.26 -3.48
C GLN A 246 15.95 -23.54 -2.14
N ASN A 247 15.78 -24.81 -1.77
CA ASN A 247 15.19 -25.17 -0.47
C ASN A 247 16.25 -25.11 0.65
N ASN A 248 16.79 -23.91 0.88
CA ASN A 248 17.87 -23.65 1.83
C ASN A 248 17.38 -22.72 2.95
N VAL A 249 18.09 -22.75 4.07
CA VAL A 249 17.81 -21.86 5.21
C VAL A 249 17.99 -20.39 4.83
N LEU A 250 18.76 -20.04 3.81
CA LEU A 250 18.94 -18.63 3.41
C LEU A 250 17.79 -18.07 2.54
N SER A 251 16.95 -18.92 1.98
CA SER A 251 15.95 -18.51 0.99
C SER A 251 14.90 -17.56 1.53
N PRO A 252 14.33 -17.74 2.75
CA PRO A 252 13.36 -16.78 3.31
C PRO A 252 13.98 -15.41 3.60
N LEU A 253 15.25 -15.38 4.01
CA LEU A 253 15.99 -14.15 4.25
C LEU A 253 16.16 -13.35 2.95
N LEU A 254 16.64 -14.01 1.89
CA LEU A 254 16.81 -13.38 0.58
C LEU A 254 15.47 -12.94 0.00
N ALA A 255 14.44 -13.79 0.10
CA ALA A 255 13.09 -13.49 -0.33
C ALA A 255 12.52 -12.22 0.32
N GLY A 256 12.63 -12.09 1.65
CA GLY A 256 12.11 -10.92 2.35
C GLY A 256 12.87 -9.62 2.02
N ILE A 257 14.20 -9.70 1.89
CA ILE A 257 15.04 -8.54 1.54
C ILE A 257 14.81 -8.10 0.10
N VAL A 258 14.72 -9.04 -0.84
CA VAL A 258 14.47 -8.75 -2.26
C VAL A 258 13.03 -8.31 -2.47
N GLY A 259 12.07 -8.86 -1.73
CA GLY A 259 10.67 -8.44 -1.79
C GLY A 259 10.46 -6.99 -1.39
N ALA A 260 11.09 -6.53 -0.29
CA ALA A 260 10.80 -5.21 0.28
C ALA A 260 11.00 -4.00 -0.68
N PRO A 261 12.05 -3.95 -1.53
CA PRO A 261 12.20 -2.89 -2.53
C PRO A 261 11.30 -3.03 -3.75
N ILE A 262 10.89 -4.26 -4.09
CA ILE A 262 10.20 -4.57 -5.35
C ILE A 262 8.78 -4.00 -5.40
N HIS A 263 8.21 -3.61 -4.26
CA HIS A 263 6.87 -3.05 -4.09
C HIS A 263 5.93 -3.27 -5.27
N ALA A 264 5.13 -4.33 -5.16
CA ALA A 264 4.18 -4.68 -6.19
C ALA A 264 2.82 -4.92 -5.54
N ASP A 265 1.77 -4.47 -6.24
CA ASP A 265 0.39 -4.82 -5.90
C ASP A 265 0.27 -6.35 -5.82
N VAL A 266 -0.69 -6.83 -5.02
CA VAL A 266 -0.91 -8.26 -4.83
C VAL A 266 -1.00 -8.96 -6.20
N PHE A 267 -1.72 -8.35 -7.15
CA PHE A 267 -1.93 -8.86 -8.50
C PHE A 267 -0.64 -9.00 -9.31
N ALA A 268 0.29 -8.06 -9.16
CA ALA A 268 1.57 -8.09 -9.86
C ALA A 268 2.51 -9.19 -9.32
N ILE A 269 2.45 -9.49 -8.02
CA ILE A 269 3.26 -10.58 -7.45
C ILE A 269 2.61 -11.96 -7.58
N LEU A 270 1.30 -12.06 -7.86
CA LEU A 270 0.59 -13.34 -7.91
C LEU A 270 1.28 -14.40 -8.80
N PRO A 271 1.69 -14.10 -10.05
CA PRO A 271 2.30 -15.11 -10.91
C PRO A 271 3.61 -15.66 -10.31
N LEU A 272 4.41 -14.77 -9.71
CA LEU A 272 5.64 -15.14 -9.05
C LEU A 272 5.39 -15.99 -7.79
N LEU A 273 4.35 -15.65 -7.01
CA LEU A 273 3.94 -16.45 -5.86
C LEU A 273 3.47 -17.85 -6.30
N GLN A 274 2.73 -17.97 -7.40
CA GLN A 274 2.27 -19.27 -7.93
C GLN A 274 3.45 -20.14 -8.36
N LEU A 275 4.50 -19.52 -8.92
CA LEU A 275 5.72 -20.21 -9.32
C LEU A 275 6.54 -20.68 -8.12
N LEU A 276 6.70 -19.84 -7.10
CA LEU A 276 7.51 -20.14 -5.93
C LEU A 276 6.83 -21.08 -4.94
N LEU A 277 5.51 -20.99 -4.77
CA LEU A 277 4.76 -21.75 -3.77
C LEU A 277 4.99 -23.27 -3.80
N PRO A 278 4.99 -23.96 -4.96
CA PRO A 278 5.27 -25.39 -5.01
C PRO A 278 6.74 -25.73 -4.74
N ILE A 279 7.65 -24.78 -4.91
CA ILE A 279 9.10 -24.97 -4.76
C ILE A 279 9.52 -24.73 -3.30
N ASN A 280 9.15 -23.59 -2.74
CA ASN A 280 9.58 -23.17 -1.41
C ASN A 280 8.53 -22.24 -0.76
N ARG A 281 7.56 -22.84 -0.04
CA ARG A 281 6.49 -22.10 0.67
C ARG A 281 7.03 -21.05 1.64
N SER A 282 8.16 -21.33 2.28
CA SER A 282 8.79 -20.46 3.28
C SER A 282 9.30 -19.17 2.63
N ALA A 283 10.00 -19.31 1.50
CA ALA A 283 10.47 -18.18 0.71
C ALA A 283 9.30 -17.43 0.06
N THR A 284 8.27 -18.13 -0.43
CA THR A 284 7.06 -17.51 -0.99
C THR A 284 6.38 -16.60 0.03
N LEU A 285 6.21 -17.06 1.28
CA LEU A 285 5.56 -16.27 2.31
C LEU A 285 6.41 -15.04 2.71
N ALA A 286 7.72 -15.22 2.89
CA ALA A 286 8.62 -14.10 3.19
C ALA A 286 8.64 -13.05 2.08
N PHE A 287 8.66 -13.48 0.81
CA PHE A 287 8.59 -12.59 -0.34
C PHE A 287 7.27 -11.84 -0.39
N ALA A 288 6.14 -12.56 -0.27
CA ALA A 288 4.80 -11.97 -0.30
C ALA A 288 4.62 -10.89 0.77
N LEU A 289 5.04 -11.19 2.01
CA LEU A 289 4.94 -10.24 3.12
C LEU A 289 5.91 -9.08 2.94
N GLY A 290 7.16 -9.33 2.50
CA GLY A 290 8.14 -8.28 2.24
C GLY A 290 7.68 -7.29 1.15
N ALA A 291 7.25 -7.81 0.00
CA ALA A 291 6.83 -7.01 -1.16
C ALA A 291 5.57 -6.19 -0.91
N MET A 292 4.67 -6.68 -0.06
CA MET A 292 3.42 -6.01 0.27
C MET A 292 3.54 -5.07 1.49
N ALA A 293 4.45 -5.35 2.43
CA ALA A 293 4.53 -4.62 3.68
C ALA A 293 5.15 -3.22 3.55
N ILE A 294 6.10 -3.04 2.61
CA ILE A 294 6.84 -1.79 2.44
C ILE A 294 6.73 -1.36 0.99
N SER A 295 6.47 -0.07 0.80
CA SER A 295 6.52 0.56 -0.51
C SER A 295 7.40 1.80 -0.52
N ILE A 296 8.07 2.07 -1.63
CA ILE A 296 8.83 3.31 -1.80
C ILE A 296 7.92 4.54 -1.62
N PRO A 297 6.71 4.60 -2.21
CA PRO A 297 5.78 5.71 -1.97
C PRO A 297 5.38 5.86 -0.51
N GLU A 298 5.16 4.77 0.22
CA GLU A 298 4.86 4.81 1.66
C GLU A 298 6.05 5.34 2.45
N VAL A 299 7.28 4.89 2.18
CA VAL A 299 8.49 5.38 2.85
C VAL A 299 8.69 6.87 2.59
N VAL A 300 8.53 7.30 1.33
CA VAL A 300 8.66 8.72 0.95
C VAL A 300 7.57 9.55 1.63
N LEU A 301 6.33 9.08 1.63
CA LEU A 301 5.24 9.84 2.23
C LEU A 301 5.33 9.85 3.77
N LEU A 302 5.76 8.75 4.40
CA LEU A 302 6.13 8.70 5.82
C LEU A 302 7.30 9.62 6.15
N SER A 303 8.26 9.84 5.25
CA SER A 303 9.39 10.78 5.45
C SER A 303 8.98 12.24 5.55
N ARG A 304 7.78 12.58 5.11
CA ARG A 304 7.18 13.90 5.35
C ARG A 304 6.57 14.01 6.75
N VAL A 305 6.28 12.88 7.38
CA VAL A 305 5.57 12.78 8.66
C VAL A 305 6.52 12.52 9.82
N PHE A 306 7.43 11.57 9.66
CA PHE A 306 8.26 11.03 10.72
C PHE A 306 9.73 11.28 10.45
N LYS A 307 10.51 11.34 11.52
CA LYS A 307 11.97 11.39 11.43
C LYS A 307 12.50 10.13 10.72
N PRO A 308 13.61 10.23 9.97
CA PRO A 308 14.19 9.11 9.24
C PRO A 308 14.52 7.92 10.16
N LYS A 309 14.81 8.16 11.45
CA LYS A 309 15.03 7.11 12.45
C LYS A 309 13.81 6.21 12.64
N THR A 310 12.61 6.79 12.74
CA THR A 310 11.36 6.03 12.92
C THR A 310 11.01 5.23 11.67
N ILE A 311 11.26 5.80 10.50
CA ILE A 311 10.98 5.14 9.22
C ILE A 311 11.93 3.97 9.00
N ALA A 312 13.23 4.18 9.24
CA ALA A 312 14.21 3.10 9.18
C ALA A 312 13.86 1.97 10.15
N ALA A 313 13.45 2.31 11.40
CA ALA A 313 13.01 1.30 12.35
C ALA A 313 11.75 0.55 11.87
N TYR A 314 10.77 1.26 11.29
CA TYR A 314 9.55 0.66 10.76
C TYR A 314 9.85 -0.32 9.61
N VAL A 315 10.68 0.11 8.65
CA VAL A 315 11.13 -0.73 7.52
C VAL A 315 11.88 -1.97 8.02
N VAL A 316 12.85 -1.79 8.93
CA VAL A 316 13.65 -2.91 9.46
C VAL A 316 12.75 -3.91 10.20
N VAL A 317 11.84 -3.43 11.03
CA VAL A 317 10.91 -4.30 11.78
C VAL A 317 10.05 -5.11 10.82
N LEU A 318 9.49 -4.49 9.78
CA LEU A 318 8.67 -5.19 8.80
C LEU A 318 9.48 -6.24 8.02
N VAL A 319 10.67 -5.91 7.53
CA VAL A 319 11.54 -6.88 6.82
C VAL A 319 11.88 -8.05 7.73
N VAL A 320 12.29 -7.79 8.98
CA VAL A 320 12.64 -8.83 9.95
C VAL A 320 11.43 -9.72 10.23
N LEU A 321 10.25 -9.14 10.48
CA LEU A 321 9.04 -9.91 10.76
C LEU A 321 8.60 -10.75 9.55
N SER A 322 8.71 -10.23 8.32
CA SER A 322 8.43 -10.98 7.09
C SER A 322 9.37 -12.17 6.91
N VAL A 323 10.67 -11.99 7.19
CA VAL A 323 11.66 -13.07 7.14
C VAL A 323 11.38 -14.12 8.22
N VAL A 324 11.13 -13.69 9.46
CA VAL A 324 10.79 -14.59 10.58
C VAL A 324 9.51 -15.38 10.28
N ALA A 325 8.49 -14.72 9.73
CA ALA A 325 7.27 -15.37 9.28
C ALA A 325 7.53 -16.46 8.23
N GLY A 326 8.40 -16.18 7.26
CA GLY A 326 8.86 -17.19 6.30
C GLY A 326 9.46 -18.40 7.00
N TYR A 327 10.42 -18.19 7.90
CA TYR A 327 11.02 -19.28 8.67
C TYR A 327 10.01 -20.08 9.50
N LEU A 328 9.06 -19.41 10.13
CA LEU A 328 7.99 -20.08 10.88
C LEU A 328 7.11 -20.93 9.97
N ALA A 329 6.83 -20.47 8.75
CA ALA A 329 6.09 -21.26 7.77
C ALA A 329 6.85 -22.51 7.30
N ALA A 330 8.19 -22.52 7.36
CA ALA A 330 8.97 -23.74 7.11
C ALA A 330 8.74 -24.83 8.16
N LEU A 331 8.35 -24.45 9.39
CA LEU A 331 8.11 -25.40 10.49
C LEU A 331 6.69 -26.00 10.48
N VAL A 332 5.75 -25.36 9.76
CA VAL A 332 4.34 -25.77 9.67
C VAL A 332 4.06 -26.56 8.38
N ALA A 333 4.99 -26.51 7.42
CA ALA A 333 4.88 -27.12 6.08
C ALA A 333 5.26 -28.60 6.06
#